data_AF-A0A7X6YQX5-F1
#
_entry.id   AF-A0A7X6YQX5-F1
#
_cell.length_a   1.000
_cell.length_b   1.000
_cell.length_c   1.000
_cell.angle_alpha   90.00
_cell.angle_beta   90.00
_cell.angle_gamma   90.00
#
_symmetry.space_group_name_H-M   'P 1'
#
loop_
_entity.id
_entity.type
_entity.pdbx_description
1 polymer ?
#
loop_
_entity_poly.entity_id
_entity_poly.type
_entity_poly.pdbx_seq_one_letter_code
_entity_poly.pdbx_strand_id
1 'polypeptide(L)'
;MSLKFKQIMKYRGRIFSALLISLLFLLAFKTLAYRQQPSADGKAVSINSEFNYKIADGRSGCAVFPHTLRQLDAGTAVTVTVDIEAGKHENLLVKTVYSGLHLYADNQLIYEAGLTGSYPDWLLDPPTLLAIVPLPQGAEQLRFEYVSPSQRSTLNLPILMAGNESDLLEHLFYQNSALLGISALMFLMGLTSIISSFFFYRTSVAGKSFLYYGLFAIATGCWGLGESNATVFIFPYPAFLYCMAMVSLAALAIPLLSYSLLVMRPHNPLLLKISRSISSFILIMVICLQLLSIKSFAGTLPLIQISTVFGTIIFAFSAIWEHFRHKNQVAKHFALPSLILILVAIFEYLNYSLRLTNLLSLFYLSGTLIFVFILGMIAVWNARKLVKEAEESRRAAKKLALMRQMSHDMLTPLTRVSTNIQMAALEPETAGERLASAQTDVMSIAETVNDVLSSENKAEAL
;
A
#
# COMPACT_ATOMS: atom_id res chain seq x y z
N MET A 1 -16.81 32.69 -4.66
CA MET A 1 -16.73 31.21 -4.80
C MET A 1 -17.97 30.59 -4.14
N SER A 2 -18.80 29.85 -4.89
CA SER A 2 -20.15 29.46 -4.45
C SER A 2 -20.19 28.29 -3.44
N LEU A 3 -21.31 28.16 -2.73
CA LEU A 3 -21.53 27.08 -1.75
C LEU A 3 -21.44 25.68 -2.40
N LYS A 4 -21.99 25.53 -3.62
CA LYS A 4 -21.89 24.30 -4.43
C LYS A 4 -20.44 23.90 -4.69
N PHE A 5 -19.54 24.85 -4.96
CA PHE A 5 -18.12 24.54 -5.16
C PHE A 5 -17.44 23.99 -3.89
N LYS A 6 -17.74 24.56 -2.71
CA LYS A 6 -17.27 24.01 -1.43
C LYS A 6 -17.85 22.61 -1.14
N GLN A 7 -19.10 22.35 -1.49
CA GLN A 7 -19.69 21.00 -1.38
C GLN A 7 -19.03 20.01 -2.33
N ILE A 8 -18.87 20.34 -3.62
CA ILE A 8 -18.17 19.48 -4.59
C ILE A 8 -16.77 19.13 -4.09
N MET A 9 -16.00 20.12 -3.59
CA MET A 9 -14.69 19.89 -2.97
C MET A 9 -14.73 18.97 -1.74
N LYS A 10 -15.79 19.05 -0.91
CA LYS A 10 -16.01 18.16 0.26
C LYS A 10 -16.32 16.72 -0.14
N TYR A 11 -17.03 16.50 -1.25
CA TYR A 11 -17.36 15.16 -1.76
C TYR A 11 -16.30 14.58 -2.70
N ARG A 12 -15.46 15.40 -3.35
CA ARG A 12 -14.46 14.96 -4.36
C ARG A 12 -13.57 13.81 -3.87
N GLY A 13 -13.13 13.86 -2.61
CA GLY A 13 -12.34 12.79 -2.00
C GLY A 13 -13.13 11.49 -1.76
N ARG A 14 -14.42 11.58 -1.42
CA ARG A 14 -15.29 10.40 -1.24
C ARG A 14 -15.65 9.76 -2.58
N ILE A 15 -15.94 10.57 -3.60
CA ILE A 15 -16.20 10.13 -4.97
C ILE A 15 -14.95 9.45 -5.55
N PHE A 16 -13.76 10.05 -5.36
CA PHE A 16 -12.49 9.44 -5.73
C PHE A 16 -12.28 8.07 -5.06
N SER A 17 -12.48 7.96 -3.74
CA SER A 17 -12.33 6.68 -3.04
C SER A 17 -13.37 5.65 -3.48
N ALA A 18 -14.63 6.04 -3.71
CA ALA A 18 -15.67 5.14 -4.20
C ALA A 18 -15.38 4.63 -5.61
N LEU A 19 -14.91 5.50 -6.51
CA LEU A 19 -14.47 5.11 -7.85
C LEU A 19 -13.28 4.14 -7.78
N LEU A 20 -12.25 4.45 -6.98
CA LEU A 20 -11.08 3.59 -6.83
C LEU A 20 -11.47 2.22 -6.25
N ILE A 21 -12.31 2.16 -5.22
CA ILE A 21 -12.80 0.90 -4.64
C ILE A 21 -13.61 0.10 -5.67
N SER A 22 -14.48 0.76 -6.45
CA SER A 22 -15.25 0.12 -7.52
C SER A 22 -14.34 -0.47 -8.62
N LEU A 23 -13.34 0.29 -9.06
CA LEU A 23 -12.34 -0.17 -10.04
C LEU A 23 -11.51 -1.35 -9.51
N LEU A 24 -11.05 -1.29 -8.25
CA LEU A 24 -10.32 -2.38 -7.60
C LEU A 24 -11.18 -3.65 -7.44
N PHE A 25 -12.45 -3.49 -7.07
CA PHE A 25 -13.37 -4.62 -6.94
C PHE A 25 -13.69 -5.26 -8.30
N LEU A 26 -13.91 -4.45 -9.35
CA LEU A 26 -14.09 -4.91 -10.72
C LEU A 26 -12.84 -5.65 -11.24
N LEU A 27 -11.65 -5.11 -10.96
CA LEU A 27 -10.37 -5.71 -11.34
C LEU A 27 -10.16 -7.08 -10.65
N ALA A 28 -10.45 -7.16 -9.34
CA ALA A 28 -10.40 -8.40 -8.59
C ALA A 28 -11.43 -9.43 -9.10
N PHE A 29 -12.69 -9.03 -9.25
CA PHE A 29 -13.76 -9.91 -9.72
C PHE A 29 -13.48 -10.47 -11.12
N LYS A 30 -12.99 -9.64 -12.06
CA LYS A 30 -12.64 -10.08 -13.42
C LYS A 30 -11.38 -10.96 -13.50
N THR A 31 -10.53 -10.98 -12.47
CA THR A 31 -9.30 -11.81 -12.46
C THR A 31 -9.45 -13.10 -11.64
N LEU A 32 -10.31 -13.12 -10.62
CA LEU A 32 -10.65 -14.31 -9.83
C LEU A 32 -11.37 -15.42 -10.60
N ALA A 33 -11.83 -15.16 -11.83
CA ALA A 33 -12.39 -16.18 -12.71
C ALA A 33 -11.32 -17.05 -13.43
N TYR A 34 -10.08 -16.57 -13.54
CA TYR A 34 -9.02 -17.19 -14.34
C TYR A 34 -8.01 -17.91 -13.44
N ARG A 35 -8.34 -19.15 -13.08
CA ARG A 35 -7.55 -20.02 -12.19
C ARG A 35 -6.63 -20.96 -13.00
N GLN A 36 -5.34 -21.00 -12.69
CA GLN A 36 -4.42 -22.07 -13.14
C GLN A 36 -4.56 -23.34 -12.27
N GLN A 37 -4.25 -24.50 -12.84
CA GLN A 37 -4.13 -25.77 -12.11
C GLN A 37 -2.64 -26.02 -11.74
N PRO A 38 -2.31 -26.28 -10.46
CA PRO A 38 -0.97 -26.70 -10.02
C PRO A 38 -0.81 -28.24 -9.98
N SER A 39 0.44 -28.75 -9.91
CA SER A 39 0.84 -30.17 -9.87
C SER A 39 1.98 -30.46 -8.84
N ALA A 40 2.40 -31.72 -8.67
CA ALA A 40 3.42 -32.30 -7.73
C ALA A 40 3.96 -33.67 -8.26
N ASP A 41 5.17 -34.23 -8.02
CA ASP A 41 6.33 -33.95 -7.13
C ASP A 41 7.70 -34.52 -7.70
N GLY A 42 8.85 -34.40 -6.98
CA GLY A 42 10.23 -34.89 -7.30
C GLY A 42 11.41 -33.87 -7.47
N LYS A 43 12.69 -34.36 -7.50
CA LYS A 43 14.00 -33.61 -7.45
C LYS A 43 14.45 -32.89 -8.77
N ALA A 44 15.14 -31.73 -8.73
CA ALA A 44 15.37 -30.83 -9.90
C ALA A 44 16.82 -30.37 -10.20
N VAL A 45 17.07 -29.93 -11.45
CA VAL A 45 18.36 -29.49 -12.03
C VAL A 45 18.18 -28.30 -12.99
N SER A 46 19.12 -27.35 -13.02
CA SER A 46 19.12 -26.22 -13.97
C SER A 46 19.61 -26.63 -15.37
N ILE A 47 18.81 -26.43 -16.42
CA ILE A 47 19.26 -26.59 -17.81
C ILE A 47 19.97 -25.29 -18.25
N ASN A 48 21.29 -25.25 -18.03
CA ASN A 48 22.18 -24.25 -18.62
C ASN A 48 22.56 -24.66 -20.06
N SER A 49 21.56 -24.88 -20.93
CA SER A 49 21.79 -25.19 -22.34
C SER A 49 21.96 -23.92 -23.18
N GLU A 50 22.85 -24.04 -24.18
CA GLU A 50 22.77 -23.27 -25.40
C GLU A 50 21.46 -23.59 -26.15
N PHE A 51 20.89 -22.59 -26.82
CA PHE A 51 19.68 -22.71 -27.63
C PHE A 51 19.83 -21.96 -28.94
N ASN A 52 19.28 -22.55 -30.00
CA ASN A 52 19.15 -21.88 -31.30
C ASN A 52 17.83 -21.11 -31.34
N TYR A 53 17.83 -19.91 -31.93
CA TYR A 53 16.60 -19.12 -32.11
C TYR A 53 16.45 -18.64 -33.55
N LYS A 54 15.20 -18.47 -33.97
CA LYS A 54 14.81 -17.91 -35.27
C LYS A 54 13.60 -16.98 -35.07
N ILE A 55 13.72 -15.76 -35.58
CA ILE A 55 12.70 -14.72 -35.51
C ILE A 55 12.01 -14.65 -36.89
N ALA A 56 10.71 -14.34 -36.93
CA ALA A 56 9.94 -14.25 -38.16
C ALA A 56 10.46 -13.20 -39.18
N ASP A 57 11.28 -12.24 -38.73
CA ASP A 57 11.96 -11.26 -39.59
C ASP A 57 13.22 -11.80 -40.31
N GLY A 58 13.57 -13.07 -40.08
CA GLY A 58 14.72 -13.73 -40.69
C GLY A 58 16.00 -13.73 -39.83
N ARG A 59 16.05 -13.00 -38.70
CA ARG A 59 17.18 -13.07 -37.77
C ARG A 59 17.23 -14.43 -37.06
N SER A 60 18.43 -14.98 -36.90
CA SER A 60 18.69 -16.21 -36.14
C SER A 60 20.05 -16.17 -35.45
N GLY A 61 20.25 -17.05 -34.48
CA GLY A 61 21.52 -17.21 -33.78
C GLY A 61 21.47 -18.26 -32.67
N CYS A 62 22.59 -18.42 -31.95
CA CYS A 62 22.67 -19.19 -30.70
C CYS A 62 22.77 -18.23 -29.49
N ALA A 63 22.21 -18.63 -28.36
CA ALA A 63 22.31 -17.93 -27.07
C ALA A 63 22.17 -18.91 -25.89
N VAL A 64 22.37 -18.45 -24.65
CA VAL A 64 22.22 -19.26 -23.42
C VAL A 64 21.13 -18.65 -22.54
N PHE A 65 20.35 -19.47 -21.84
CA PHE A 65 19.36 -18.99 -20.88
C PHE A 65 20.03 -18.45 -19.59
N PRO A 66 19.51 -17.37 -18.96
CA PRO A 66 18.39 -16.55 -19.40
C PRO A 66 18.83 -15.49 -20.43
N HIS A 67 17.99 -15.23 -21.42
CA HIS A 67 18.28 -14.27 -22.49
C HIS A 67 17.22 -13.17 -22.62
N THR A 68 17.55 -12.11 -23.36
CA THR A 68 16.59 -11.08 -23.77
C THR A 68 16.81 -10.73 -25.23
N LEU A 69 15.91 -11.18 -26.09
CA LEU A 69 15.87 -10.73 -27.49
C LEU A 69 15.33 -9.29 -27.51
N ARG A 70 15.91 -8.44 -28.36
CA ARG A 70 15.64 -6.99 -28.42
C ARG A 70 15.33 -6.55 -29.85
N GLN A 71 14.68 -5.39 -29.96
CA GLN A 71 14.25 -4.82 -31.25
C GLN A 71 13.34 -5.81 -31.98
N LEU A 72 12.39 -6.40 -31.25
CA LEU A 72 11.25 -7.11 -31.84
C LEU A 72 10.12 -6.09 -32.05
N ASP A 73 9.34 -6.28 -33.10
CA ASP A 73 8.06 -5.58 -33.25
C ASP A 73 6.98 -6.26 -32.39
N ALA A 74 5.78 -5.70 -32.37
CA ALA A 74 4.63 -6.28 -31.66
C ALA A 74 4.09 -7.50 -32.41
N GLY A 75 3.87 -8.62 -31.71
CA GLY A 75 3.31 -9.84 -32.29
C GLY A 75 4.26 -10.65 -33.19
N THR A 76 5.55 -10.30 -33.25
CA THR A 76 6.57 -11.09 -33.96
C THR A 76 6.69 -12.49 -33.36
N ALA A 77 6.53 -13.53 -34.20
CA ALA A 77 6.77 -14.90 -33.78
C ALA A 77 8.28 -15.17 -33.63
N VAL A 78 8.64 -15.91 -32.57
CA VAL A 78 10.01 -16.32 -32.26
C VAL A 78 10.02 -17.80 -31.91
N THR A 79 10.72 -18.59 -32.73
CA THR A 79 11.01 -20.00 -32.46
C THR A 79 12.33 -20.11 -31.70
N VAL A 80 12.35 -20.87 -30.62
CA VAL A 80 13.56 -21.28 -29.88
C VAL A 80 13.62 -22.80 -29.85
N THR A 81 14.75 -23.38 -30.22
CA THR A 81 15.00 -24.82 -30.23
C THR A 81 16.14 -25.15 -29.26
N VAL A 82 15.92 -26.14 -28.41
CA VAL A 82 16.85 -26.60 -27.37
C VAL A 82 16.95 -28.12 -27.45
N ASP A 83 18.15 -28.66 -27.62
CA ASP A 83 18.38 -30.10 -27.56
C ASP A 83 18.59 -30.51 -26.09
N ILE A 84 18.03 -31.66 -25.69
CA ILE A 84 18.00 -32.16 -24.31
C ILE A 84 18.46 -33.62 -24.22
N GLU A 85 19.01 -34.01 -23.07
CA GLU A 85 19.38 -35.41 -22.83
C GLU A 85 18.13 -36.26 -22.54
N ALA A 86 17.77 -37.11 -23.50
CA ALA A 86 16.58 -37.97 -23.44
C ALA A 86 16.50 -38.81 -22.16
N GLY A 87 15.33 -38.82 -21.53
CA GLY A 87 15.05 -39.62 -20.33
C GLY A 87 15.73 -39.14 -19.03
N LYS A 88 16.49 -38.04 -19.06
CA LYS A 88 17.20 -37.49 -17.89
C LYS A 88 16.30 -36.69 -16.93
N HIS A 89 15.13 -36.25 -17.41
CA HIS A 89 14.24 -35.31 -16.72
C HIS A 89 12.77 -35.68 -16.96
N GLU A 90 11.93 -35.61 -15.91
CA GLU A 90 10.50 -35.94 -15.99
C GLU A 90 9.61 -34.74 -16.34
N ASN A 91 10.01 -33.53 -15.96
CA ASN A 91 9.25 -32.29 -16.13
C ASN A 91 10.14 -31.08 -16.48
N LEU A 92 9.50 -30.00 -16.92
CA LEU A 92 10.07 -28.67 -17.18
C LEU A 92 9.33 -27.60 -16.37
N LEU A 93 10.05 -26.69 -15.71
CA LEU A 93 9.46 -25.46 -15.17
C LEU A 93 9.44 -24.39 -16.27
N VAL A 94 8.27 -24.19 -16.87
CA VAL A 94 8.06 -23.32 -18.02
C VAL A 94 7.55 -21.96 -17.56
N LYS A 95 8.33 -20.90 -17.79
CA LYS A 95 7.96 -19.51 -17.47
C LYS A 95 7.80 -18.66 -18.74
N THR A 96 6.66 -18.01 -18.91
CA THR A 96 6.45 -16.95 -19.92
C THR A 96 6.33 -15.58 -19.26
N VAL A 97 6.68 -14.51 -19.98
CA VAL A 97 6.74 -13.14 -19.42
C VAL A 97 6.16 -12.16 -20.43
N TYR A 98 4.86 -11.92 -20.33
CA TYR A 98 4.07 -11.10 -21.26
C TYR A 98 4.00 -11.65 -22.70
N SER A 99 4.27 -12.94 -22.86
CA SER A 99 4.27 -13.66 -24.13
C SER A 99 3.37 -14.90 -24.08
N GLY A 100 2.66 -15.15 -25.18
CA GLY A 100 2.08 -16.46 -25.46
C GLY A 100 3.18 -17.45 -25.85
N LEU A 101 2.91 -18.75 -25.64
CA LEU A 101 3.83 -19.86 -25.92
C LEU A 101 3.04 -21.10 -26.37
N HIS A 102 3.53 -21.76 -27.42
CA HIS A 102 3.31 -23.19 -27.66
C HIS A 102 4.64 -23.92 -27.45
N LEU A 103 4.64 -25.00 -26.67
CA LEU A 103 5.82 -25.82 -26.39
C LEU A 103 5.63 -27.23 -26.93
N TYR A 104 6.56 -27.64 -27.79
CA TYR A 104 6.64 -28.95 -28.42
C TYR A 104 7.85 -29.73 -27.89
N ALA A 105 7.70 -31.04 -27.77
CA ALA A 105 8.79 -32.00 -27.68
C ALA A 105 8.73 -32.91 -28.91
N ASP A 106 9.83 -33.04 -29.67
CA ASP A 106 9.94 -33.86 -30.88
C ASP A 106 8.78 -33.66 -31.90
N ASN A 107 8.38 -32.39 -32.08
CA ASN A 107 7.22 -31.91 -32.86
C ASN A 107 5.82 -32.21 -32.28
N GLN A 108 5.68 -32.99 -31.21
CA GLN A 108 4.40 -33.12 -30.50
C GLN A 108 4.19 -31.93 -29.56
N LEU A 109 3.03 -31.26 -29.64
CA LEU A 109 2.63 -30.21 -28.69
C LEU A 109 2.41 -30.83 -27.31
N ILE A 110 3.09 -30.31 -26.28
CA ILE A 110 2.98 -30.79 -24.89
C ILE A 110 2.41 -29.73 -23.93
N TYR A 111 2.50 -28.44 -24.27
CA TYR A 111 1.94 -27.36 -23.44
C TYR A 111 1.67 -26.09 -24.25
N GLU A 112 0.64 -25.35 -23.84
CA GLU A 112 0.29 -24.04 -24.40
C GLU A 112 -0.07 -23.05 -23.29
N ALA A 113 0.27 -21.77 -23.48
CA ALA A 113 0.12 -20.75 -22.46
C ALA A 113 -0.07 -19.35 -23.06
N GLY A 114 -0.87 -18.52 -22.39
CA GLY A 114 -1.02 -17.11 -22.74
C GLY A 114 -1.62 -16.87 -24.12
N LEU A 115 -2.50 -17.78 -24.56
CA LEU A 115 -3.26 -17.65 -25.81
C LEU A 115 -4.47 -16.73 -25.60
N THR A 116 -4.95 -16.12 -26.68
CA THR A 116 -6.14 -15.24 -26.66
C THR A 116 -7.33 -15.99 -26.06
N GLY A 117 -7.99 -15.40 -25.05
CA GLY A 117 -9.09 -16.01 -24.30
C GLY A 117 -8.65 -16.86 -23.09
N SER A 118 -7.37 -17.24 -22.96
CA SER A 118 -6.83 -17.90 -21.75
C SER A 118 -6.63 -16.92 -20.57
N TYR A 119 -6.87 -15.63 -20.80
CA TYR A 119 -6.76 -14.52 -19.85
C TYR A 119 -7.82 -13.45 -20.21
N PRO A 120 -8.16 -12.51 -19.30
CA PRO A 120 -9.21 -11.54 -19.56
C PRO A 120 -8.91 -10.60 -20.74
N ASP A 121 -9.88 -10.37 -21.63
CA ASP A 121 -9.75 -9.64 -22.92
C ASP A 121 -9.29 -8.16 -22.81
N TRP A 122 -9.26 -7.61 -21.60
CA TRP A 122 -8.77 -6.26 -21.30
C TRP A 122 -7.29 -6.22 -20.91
N LEU A 123 -6.61 -7.37 -20.87
CA LEU A 123 -5.15 -7.42 -20.94
C LEU A 123 -4.74 -7.46 -22.42
N LEU A 124 -3.81 -6.59 -22.81
CA LEU A 124 -3.23 -6.57 -24.17
C LEU A 124 -2.17 -7.67 -24.37
N ASP A 125 -1.57 -8.12 -23.28
CA ASP A 125 -0.51 -9.13 -23.20
C ASP A 125 -0.93 -10.12 -22.10
N PRO A 126 -0.67 -11.44 -22.20
CA PRO A 126 -0.88 -12.35 -21.08
C PRO A 126 -0.07 -11.89 -19.84
N PRO A 127 -0.47 -12.25 -18.62
CA PRO A 127 0.37 -12.01 -17.44
C PRO A 127 1.67 -12.83 -17.52
N THR A 128 2.58 -12.64 -16.56
CA THR A 128 3.64 -13.64 -16.31
C THR A 128 2.97 -14.97 -15.96
N LEU A 129 3.24 -16.02 -16.72
CA LEU A 129 2.75 -17.37 -16.49
C LEU A 129 3.89 -18.28 -16.06
N LEU A 130 3.56 -19.23 -15.19
CA LEU A 130 4.46 -20.26 -14.72
C LEU A 130 3.67 -21.56 -14.60
N ALA A 131 4.24 -22.65 -15.08
CA ALA A 131 3.69 -24.00 -14.97
C ALA A 131 4.83 -25.02 -14.90
N ILE A 132 4.51 -26.21 -14.44
CA ILE A 132 5.38 -27.37 -14.54
C ILE A 132 4.72 -28.31 -15.55
N VAL A 133 5.52 -28.81 -16.49
CA VAL A 133 5.05 -29.48 -17.71
C VAL A 133 5.75 -30.84 -17.82
N PRO A 134 5.03 -31.96 -17.93
CA PRO A 134 5.66 -33.27 -18.08
C PRO A 134 6.33 -33.43 -19.44
N LEU A 135 7.51 -34.05 -19.44
CA LEU A 135 8.27 -34.42 -20.62
C LEU A 135 7.83 -35.81 -21.12
N PRO A 136 7.64 -36.00 -22.44
CA PRO A 136 7.53 -37.33 -23.02
C PRO A 136 8.81 -38.14 -22.77
N GLN A 137 8.66 -39.43 -22.44
CA GLN A 137 9.81 -40.32 -22.30
C GLN A 137 10.54 -40.46 -23.64
N GLY A 138 11.86 -40.29 -23.62
CA GLY A 138 12.71 -40.33 -24.81
C GLY A 138 12.80 -39.02 -25.59
N ALA A 139 12.19 -37.92 -25.14
CA ALA A 139 12.24 -36.63 -25.84
C ALA A 139 13.69 -36.10 -26.00
N GLU A 140 14.11 -35.81 -27.23
CA GLU A 140 15.47 -35.32 -27.56
C GLU A 140 15.52 -33.81 -27.86
N GLN A 141 14.44 -33.22 -28.37
CA GLN A 141 14.41 -31.80 -28.76
C GLN A 141 13.15 -31.07 -28.30
N LEU A 142 13.35 -29.90 -27.70
CA LEU A 142 12.30 -28.95 -27.33
C LEU A 142 12.22 -27.81 -28.33
N ARG A 143 10.99 -27.46 -28.76
CA ARG A 143 10.73 -26.26 -29.55
C ARG A 143 9.70 -25.38 -28.84
N PHE A 144 10.09 -24.14 -28.55
CA PHE A 144 9.25 -23.10 -27.97
C PHE A 144 8.87 -22.10 -29.07
N GLU A 145 7.58 -21.89 -29.30
CA GLU A 145 7.06 -20.91 -30.25
C GLU A 145 6.39 -19.78 -29.47
N TYR A 146 7.13 -18.67 -29.30
CA TYR A 146 6.70 -17.48 -28.59
C TYR A 146 6.10 -16.43 -29.53
N VAL A 147 5.20 -15.62 -28.99
CA VAL A 147 4.75 -14.36 -29.61
C VAL A 147 5.28 -13.17 -28.80
N SER A 148 5.89 -12.17 -29.44
CA SER A 148 6.41 -10.98 -28.75
C SER A 148 5.29 -10.08 -28.18
N PRO A 149 5.52 -9.40 -27.03
CA PRO A 149 4.46 -8.62 -26.38
C PRO A 149 4.05 -7.39 -27.22
N SER A 150 2.74 -7.11 -27.24
CA SER A 150 2.13 -6.01 -28.02
C SER A 150 2.61 -4.60 -27.63
N GLN A 151 3.16 -4.46 -26.41
CA GLN A 151 3.62 -3.18 -25.85
C GLN A 151 5.11 -3.20 -25.45
N ARG A 152 5.91 -4.18 -25.89
CA ARG A 152 7.35 -4.26 -25.56
C ARG A 152 8.19 -4.82 -26.71
N SER A 153 9.20 -4.05 -27.14
CA SER A 153 10.18 -4.48 -28.15
C SER A 153 11.29 -5.42 -27.61
N THR A 154 11.00 -6.16 -26.53
CA THR A 154 11.89 -7.18 -25.97
C THR A 154 11.12 -8.41 -25.51
N LEU A 155 11.53 -9.60 -25.96
CA LEU A 155 11.08 -10.88 -25.43
C LEU A 155 12.11 -11.37 -24.41
N ASN A 156 11.64 -11.68 -23.21
CA ASN A 156 12.46 -12.26 -22.16
C ASN A 156 12.36 -13.79 -22.25
N LEU A 157 13.51 -14.47 -22.23
CA LEU A 157 13.62 -15.93 -22.22
C LEU A 157 14.20 -16.33 -20.84
N PRO A 158 13.37 -16.77 -19.87
CA PRO A 158 13.83 -17.09 -18.51
C PRO A 158 14.79 -18.29 -18.45
N ILE A 159 15.35 -18.58 -17.28
CA ILE A 159 16.10 -19.82 -17.04
C ILE A 159 15.16 -21.01 -17.26
N LEU A 160 15.58 -21.97 -18.09
CA LEU A 160 14.91 -23.25 -18.21
C LEU A 160 15.40 -24.19 -17.09
N MET A 161 14.48 -24.82 -16.37
CA MET A 161 14.80 -25.79 -15.31
C MET A 161 14.02 -27.07 -15.57
N ALA A 162 14.62 -28.20 -15.25
CA ALA A 162 14.04 -29.52 -15.50
C ALA A 162 14.38 -30.51 -14.39
N GLY A 163 13.82 -31.71 -14.51
CA GLY A 163 13.85 -32.74 -13.47
C GLY A 163 12.42 -32.99 -13.02
N ASN A 164 12.25 -33.47 -11.80
CA ASN A 164 10.95 -33.85 -11.29
C ASN A 164 10.36 -32.65 -10.50
N GLU A 165 9.11 -32.73 -10.03
CA GLU A 165 8.31 -31.52 -9.80
C GLU A 165 8.44 -30.83 -8.41
N SER A 166 8.63 -31.57 -7.31
CA SER A 166 8.67 -31.06 -5.91
C SER A 166 9.83 -30.12 -5.65
N ASP A 167 10.82 -30.12 -6.53
CA ASP A 167 12.06 -29.35 -6.43
C ASP A 167 12.23 -28.35 -7.56
N LEU A 168 11.48 -28.50 -8.65
CA LEU A 168 11.10 -27.31 -9.39
C LEU A 168 10.27 -26.41 -8.45
N LEU A 169 9.47 -26.99 -7.55
CA LEU A 169 8.85 -26.29 -6.41
C LEU A 169 9.84 -25.94 -5.27
N GLU A 170 10.67 -26.86 -4.74
CA GLU A 170 11.61 -26.61 -3.63
C GLU A 170 12.63 -25.52 -4.02
N HIS A 171 13.22 -25.59 -5.21
CA HIS A 171 14.10 -24.54 -5.74
C HIS A 171 13.36 -23.20 -5.87
N LEU A 172 12.13 -23.21 -6.39
CA LEU A 172 11.33 -22.00 -6.54
C LEU A 172 10.99 -21.37 -5.19
N PHE A 173 10.50 -22.16 -4.23
CA PHE A 173 10.18 -21.71 -2.88
C PHE A 173 11.42 -21.29 -2.11
N TYR A 174 12.54 -22.01 -2.22
CA TYR A 174 13.82 -21.63 -1.61
C TYR A 174 14.34 -20.31 -2.17
N GLN A 175 14.43 -20.17 -3.49
CA GLN A 175 14.87 -18.95 -4.17
C GLN A 175 13.96 -17.74 -3.89
N ASN A 176 12.65 -17.97 -3.70
CA ASN A 176 11.68 -16.92 -3.40
C ASN A 176 11.42 -16.71 -1.91
N SER A 177 11.95 -17.56 -1.02
CA SER A 177 11.58 -17.64 0.40
C SER A 177 11.66 -16.30 1.13
N ALA A 178 12.76 -15.56 0.93
CA ALA A 178 12.96 -14.23 1.51
C ALA A 178 11.98 -13.19 0.93
N LEU A 179 11.70 -13.23 -0.39
CA LEU A 179 10.79 -12.29 -1.04
C LEU A 179 9.36 -12.53 -0.56
N LEU A 180 8.91 -13.78 -0.60
CA LEU A 180 7.60 -14.24 -0.15
C LEU A 180 7.40 -13.96 1.35
N GLY A 181 8.37 -14.33 2.18
CA GLY A 181 8.30 -14.18 3.64
C GLY A 181 8.25 -12.71 4.10
N ILE A 182 9.10 -11.85 3.55
CA ILE A 182 9.06 -10.41 3.88
C ILE A 182 7.79 -9.76 3.32
N SER A 183 7.30 -10.18 2.15
CA SER A 183 6.06 -9.64 1.56
C SER A 183 4.81 -10.07 2.33
N ALA A 184 4.78 -11.30 2.84
CA ALA A 184 3.74 -11.78 3.75
C ALA A 184 3.79 -11.03 5.10
N LEU A 185 4.97 -10.82 5.67
CA LEU A 185 5.14 -10.02 6.89
C LEU A 185 4.67 -8.57 6.69
N MET A 186 5.02 -7.94 5.57
CA MET A 186 4.52 -6.62 5.15
C MET A 186 2.99 -6.57 5.11
N PHE A 187 2.38 -7.54 4.44
CA PHE A 187 0.93 -7.64 4.31
C PHE A 187 0.26 -7.79 5.67
N LEU A 188 0.78 -8.64 6.56
CA LEU A 188 0.25 -8.86 7.92
C LEU A 188 0.43 -7.63 8.83
N MET A 189 1.60 -6.97 8.80
CA MET A 189 1.86 -5.72 9.52
C MET A 189 0.94 -4.58 9.03
N GLY A 190 0.63 -4.56 7.73
CA GLY A 190 -0.31 -3.62 7.16
C GLY A 190 -1.76 -3.90 7.57
N LEU A 191 -2.20 -5.15 7.41
CA LEU A 191 -3.56 -5.61 7.73
C LEU A 191 -3.92 -5.40 9.21
N THR A 192 -3.06 -5.84 10.12
CA THR A 192 -3.24 -5.65 11.58
C THR A 192 -3.35 -4.17 11.96
N SER A 193 -2.66 -3.27 11.24
CA SER A 193 -2.73 -1.83 11.47
C SER A 193 -3.98 -1.17 10.89
N ILE A 194 -4.46 -1.60 9.71
CA ILE A 194 -5.75 -1.17 9.17
C ILE A 194 -6.89 -1.60 10.10
N ILE A 195 -6.86 -2.84 10.59
CA ILE A 195 -7.78 -3.35 11.62
C ILE A 195 -7.72 -2.47 12.87
N SER A 196 -6.51 -2.19 13.40
CA SER A 196 -6.32 -1.34 14.58
C SER A 196 -6.86 0.09 14.40
N SER A 197 -6.73 0.65 13.19
CA SER A 197 -7.35 1.93 12.81
C SER A 197 -8.88 1.90 12.94
N PHE A 198 -9.53 0.83 12.46
CA PHE A 198 -10.99 0.73 12.48
C PHE A 198 -11.56 0.50 13.89
N PHE A 199 -10.91 -0.32 14.72
CA PHE A 199 -11.41 -0.65 16.06
C PHE A 199 -11.11 0.45 17.09
N PHE A 200 -9.86 0.90 17.20
CA PHE A 200 -9.45 1.75 18.33
C PHE A 200 -9.58 3.26 18.07
N TYR A 201 -9.49 3.71 16.80
CA TYR A 201 -9.18 5.11 16.51
C TYR A 201 -9.88 5.72 15.29
N ARG A 202 -10.99 5.13 14.82
CA ARG A 202 -11.64 5.34 13.50
C ARG A 202 -11.80 6.78 12.99
N THR A 203 -11.92 7.77 13.88
CA THR A 203 -12.04 9.20 13.53
C THR A 203 -10.85 10.08 13.92
N SER A 204 -9.95 9.60 14.79
CA SER A 204 -8.86 10.40 15.36
C SER A 204 -7.70 10.60 14.39
N VAL A 205 -6.71 11.41 14.78
CA VAL A 205 -5.44 11.52 14.04
C VAL A 205 -4.67 10.21 14.10
N ALA A 206 -4.60 9.56 15.27
CA ALA A 206 -3.89 8.29 15.46
C ALA A 206 -4.40 7.17 14.54
N GLY A 207 -5.72 7.03 14.39
CA GLY A 207 -6.32 6.01 13.52
C GLY A 207 -6.01 6.25 12.06
N LYS A 208 -6.05 7.51 11.60
CA LYS A 208 -5.66 7.87 10.24
C LYS A 208 -4.16 7.64 10.00
N SER A 209 -3.30 7.77 11.03
CA SER A 209 -1.88 7.41 10.94
C SER A 209 -1.72 5.91 10.75
N PHE A 210 -2.39 5.07 11.56
CA PHE A 210 -2.39 3.61 11.38
C PHE A 210 -2.99 3.18 10.04
N LEU A 211 -4.03 3.86 9.54
CA LEU A 211 -4.62 3.58 8.23
C LEU A 211 -3.63 3.86 7.09
N TYR A 212 -3.00 5.03 7.05
CA TYR A 212 -2.04 5.35 5.99
C TYR A 212 -0.78 4.49 6.09
N TYR A 213 -0.29 4.22 7.31
CA TYR A 213 0.78 3.25 7.54
C TYR A 213 0.41 1.86 7.00
N GLY A 214 -0.77 1.36 7.36
CA GLY A 214 -1.21 0.02 6.99
C GLY A 214 -1.44 -0.13 5.49
N LEU A 215 -1.99 0.90 4.84
CA LEU A 215 -2.12 0.95 3.38
C LEU A 215 -0.77 0.98 2.66
N PHE A 216 0.26 1.61 3.23
CA PHE A 216 1.63 1.57 2.70
C PHE A 216 2.23 0.16 2.81
N ALA A 217 2.15 -0.45 4.00
CA ALA A 217 2.69 -1.79 4.24
C ALA A 217 1.96 -2.88 3.43
N ILE A 218 0.62 -2.81 3.29
CA ILE A 218 -0.12 -3.68 2.36
C ILE A 218 0.33 -3.45 0.92
N ALA A 219 0.47 -2.19 0.45
CA ALA A 219 0.89 -1.94 -0.93
C ALA A 219 2.28 -2.53 -1.23
N THR A 220 3.24 -2.36 -0.33
CA THR A 220 4.58 -2.97 -0.44
C THR A 220 4.51 -4.51 -0.43
N GLY A 221 3.70 -5.10 0.47
CA GLY A 221 3.52 -6.55 0.55
C GLY A 221 2.84 -7.14 -0.68
N CYS A 222 1.72 -6.55 -1.13
CA CYS A 222 1.01 -6.95 -2.34
C CYS A 222 1.87 -6.82 -3.61
N TRP A 223 2.77 -5.83 -3.67
CA TRP A 223 3.75 -5.75 -4.76
C TRP A 223 4.74 -6.92 -4.72
N GLY A 224 5.43 -7.14 -3.60
CA GLY A 224 6.43 -8.21 -3.51
C GLY A 224 5.84 -9.63 -3.60
N LEU A 225 4.59 -9.84 -3.15
CA LEU A 225 3.85 -11.07 -3.39
C LEU A 225 3.58 -11.28 -4.88
N GLY A 226 3.18 -10.25 -5.63
CA GLY A 226 2.85 -10.37 -7.04
C GLY A 226 4.06 -10.49 -7.98
N GLU A 227 5.24 -10.00 -7.60
CA GLU A 227 6.50 -10.23 -8.31
C GLU A 227 7.16 -11.59 -7.98
N SER A 228 6.78 -12.23 -6.86
CA SER A 228 7.34 -13.52 -6.46
C SER A 228 6.77 -14.68 -7.29
N ASN A 229 7.66 -15.42 -7.96
CA ASN A 229 7.29 -16.56 -8.79
C ASN A 229 6.57 -17.66 -7.99
N ALA A 230 6.93 -17.85 -6.71
CA ALA A 230 6.36 -18.89 -5.86
C ALA A 230 4.89 -18.62 -5.48
N THR A 231 4.46 -17.35 -5.48
CA THR A 231 3.09 -16.98 -5.08
C THR A 231 2.03 -17.60 -5.99
N VAL A 232 2.33 -17.88 -7.26
CA VAL A 232 1.35 -18.47 -8.19
C VAL A 232 0.99 -19.92 -7.84
N PHE A 233 1.87 -20.67 -7.17
CA PHE A 233 1.54 -22.02 -6.68
C PHE A 233 0.70 -21.99 -5.40
N ILE A 234 0.81 -20.92 -4.59
CA ILE A 234 -0.07 -20.69 -3.43
C ILE A 234 -1.43 -20.11 -3.87
N PHE A 235 -1.41 -19.19 -4.83
CA PHE A 235 -2.57 -18.43 -5.29
C PHE A 235 -2.59 -18.38 -6.83
N PRO A 236 -3.14 -19.42 -7.50
CA PRO A 236 -3.00 -19.64 -8.94
C PRO A 236 -3.94 -18.76 -9.78
N TYR A 237 -3.78 -17.45 -9.66
CA TYR A 237 -4.52 -16.43 -10.40
C TYR A 237 -3.52 -15.40 -10.96
N PRO A 238 -2.74 -15.75 -12.00
CA PRO A 238 -1.62 -14.93 -12.48
C PRO A 238 -2.06 -13.53 -12.94
N ALA A 239 -3.26 -13.42 -13.53
CA ALA A 239 -3.85 -12.15 -13.91
C ALA A 239 -4.17 -11.26 -12.68
N PHE A 240 -4.62 -11.87 -11.56
CA PHE A 240 -4.82 -11.15 -10.30
C PHE A 240 -3.46 -10.73 -9.71
N LEU A 241 -2.46 -11.61 -9.68
CA LEU A 241 -1.14 -11.32 -9.13
C LEU A 241 -0.43 -10.18 -9.89
N TYR A 242 -0.47 -10.20 -11.21
CA TYR A 242 0.04 -9.11 -12.07
C TYR A 242 -0.69 -7.78 -11.81
N CYS A 243 -2.02 -7.80 -11.74
CA CYS A 243 -2.80 -6.61 -11.41
C CYS A 243 -2.49 -6.08 -10.01
N MET A 244 -2.42 -6.98 -9.02
CA MET A 244 -2.07 -6.68 -7.64
C MET A 244 -0.68 -6.03 -7.54
N ALA A 245 0.33 -6.57 -8.25
CA ALA A 245 1.68 -6.02 -8.26
C ALA A 245 1.70 -4.58 -8.78
N MET A 246 1.18 -4.38 -9.99
CA MET A 246 1.26 -3.10 -10.72
C MET A 246 0.43 -2.00 -10.06
N VAL A 247 -0.77 -2.33 -9.59
CA VAL A 247 -1.66 -1.39 -8.87
C VAL A 247 -1.08 -1.02 -7.50
N SER A 248 -0.50 -1.99 -6.77
CA SER A 248 0.07 -1.71 -5.45
C SER A 248 1.32 -0.85 -5.55
N LEU A 249 2.20 -1.11 -6.52
CA LEU A 249 3.35 -0.25 -6.83
C LEU A 249 2.91 1.17 -7.17
N ALA A 250 1.91 1.34 -8.05
CA ALA A 250 1.36 2.65 -8.41
C ALA A 250 0.67 3.37 -7.24
N ALA A 251 0.11 2.63 -6.28
CA ALA A 251 -0.52 3.19 -5.09
C ALA A 251 0.49 3.63 -4.02
N LEU A 252 1.69 3.03 -3.96
CA LEU A 252 2.63 3.06 -2.82
C LEU A 252 2.98 4.48 -2.32
N ALA A 253 3.14 5.47 -3.20
CA ALA A 253 3.42 6.85 -2.80
C ALA A 253 2.23 7.57 -2.12
N ILE A 254 0.99 7.21 -2.44
CA ILE A 254 -0.23 7.91 -1.96
C ILE A 254 -0.41 7.81 -0.43
N PRO A 255 -0.33 6.64 0.23
CA PRO A 255 -0.41 6.55 1.68
C PRO A 255 0.80 7.20 2.36
N LEU A 256 2.01 7.05 1.82
CA LEU A 256 3.24 7.65 2.36
C LEU A 256 3.13 9.19 2.45
N LEU A 257 2.75 9.83 1.34
CA LEU A 257 2.52 11.29 1.28
C LEU A 257 1.33 11.74 2.15
N SER A 258 0.30 10.90 2.29
CA SER A 258 -0.84 11.17 3.18
C SER A 258 -0.48 11.09 4.66
N TYR A 259 0.39 10.16 5.04
CA TYR A 259 0.91 10.02 6.40
C TYR A 259 1.74 11.25 6.78
N SER A 260 2.66 11.70 5.92
CA SER A 260 3.44 12.93 6.15
C SER A 260 2.53 14.17 6.36
N LEU A 261 1.55 14.37 5.48
CA LEU A 261 0.58 15.47 5.59
C LEU A 261 -0.24 15.46 6.89
N LEU A 262 -0.48 14.28 7.46
CA LEU A 262 -1.25 14.10 8.70
C LEU A 262 -0.39 14.28 9.96
N VAL A 263 0.80 13.66 9.95
CA VAL A 263 1.65 13.47 11.15
C VAL A 263 2.72 14.54 11.27
N MET A 264 3.48 14.81 10.20
CA MET A 264 4.54 15.84 10.23
C MET A 264 3.96 17.26 10.25
N ARG A 265 2.77 17.44 9.62
CA ARG A 265 2.08 18.74 9.46
C ARG A 265 3.02 19.86 8.99
N PRO A 266 3.68 19.70 7.83
CA PRO A 266 4.71 20.63 7.37
C PRO A 266 4.20 22.06 7.18
N HIS A 267 5.09 23.03 7.36
CA HIS A 267 4.83 24.45 7.23
C HIS A 267 4.34 24.82 5.83
N ASN A 268 4.94 24.20 4.79
CA ASN A 268 4.45 24.30 3.42
C ASN A 268 3.97 22.91 2.91
N PRO A 269 2.69 22.56 3.12
CA PRO A 269 2.14 21.29 2.67
C PRO A 269 1.82 21.24 1.16
N LEU A 270 2.12 22.29 0.38
CA LEU A 270 1.72 22.40 -1.03
C LEU A 270 2.35 21.30 -1.89
N LEU A 271 3.66 21.07 -1.76
CA LEU A 271 4.41 20.08 -2.55
C LEU A 271 3.86 18.66 -2.34
N LEU A 272 3.67 18.25 -1.09
CA LEU A 272 3.05 16.96 -0.74
C LEU A 272 1.60 16.84 -1.26
N LYS A 273 0.80 17.92 -1.15
CA LYS A 273 -0.59 17.94 -1.65
C LYS A 273 -0.64 17.76 -3.16
N ILE A 274 0.26 18.42 -3.90
CA ILE A 274 0.38 18.29 -5.36
C ILE A 274 0.86 16.88 -5.72
N SER A 275 2.01 16.45 -5.19
CA SER A 275 2.61 15.14 -5.44
C SER A 275 1.62 14.00 -5.19
N ARG A 276 0.94 14.00 -4.03
CA ARG A 276 -0.09 13.00 -3.72
C ARG A 276 -1.23 13.02 -4.73
N SER A 277 -1.66 14.21 -5.18
CA SER A 277 -2.74 14.34 -6.17
C SER A 277 -2.32 13.84 -7.55
N ILE A 278 -1.06 14.03 -7.93
CA ILE A 278 -0.47 13.49 -9.16
C ILE A 278 -0.40 11.96 -9.08
N SER A 279 0.17 11.37 -8.03
CA SER A 279 0.20 9.91 -7.86
C SER A 279 -1.21 9.30 -7.82
N SER A 280 -2.16 9.99 -7.19
CA SER A 280 -3.58 9.61 -7.15
C SER A 280 -4.24 9.63 -8.54
N PHE A 281 -3.88 10.60 -9.38
CA PHE A 281 -4.33 10.68 -10.78
C PHE A 281 -3.68 9.58 -11.63
N ILE A 282 -2.36 9.38 -11.51
CA ILE A 282 -1.61 8.36 -12.24
C ILE A 282 -2.16 6.96 -11.92
N LEU A 283 -2.44 6.64 -10.66
CA LEU A 283 -3.06 5.36 -10.26
C LEU A 283 -4.38 5.09 -11.00
N ILE A 284 -5.30 6.06 -11.03
CA ILE A 284 -6.56 5.91 -11.78
C ILE A 284 -6.27 5.83 -13.28
N MET A 285 -5.37 6.66 -13.80
CA MET A 285 -5.06 6.72 -15.22
C MET A 285 -4.50 5.40 -15.74
N VAL A 286 -3.56 4.75 -15.04
CA VAL A 286 -3.02 3.45 -15.48
C VAL A 286 -4.04 2.33 -15.37
N ILE A 287 -4.92 2.35 -14.36
CA ILE A 287 -6.04 1.40 -14.24
C ILE A 287 -7.03 1.58 -15.40
N CYS A 288 -7.38 2.82 -15.76
CA CYS A 288 -8.26 3.10 -16.90
C CYS A 288 -7.59 2.74 -18.24
N LEU A 289 -6.31 3.05 -18.44
CA LEU A 289 -5.57 2.68 -19.66
C LEU A 289 -5.50 1.16 -19.85
N GLN A 290 -5.35 0.40 -18.76
CA GLN A 290 -5.39 -1.06 -18.79
C GLN A 290 -6.80 -1.58 -19.06
N LEU A 291 -7.82 -1.12 -18.33
CA LEU A 291 -9.21 -1.62 -18.47
C LEU A 291 -9.88 -1.23 -19.81
N LEU A 292 -9.37 -0.20 -20.50
CA LEU A 292 -9.79 0.20 -21.84
C LEU A 292 -8.93 -0.41 -22.97
N SER A 293 -7.99 -1.30 -22.64
CA SER A 293 -7.04 -1.89 -23.59
C SER A 293 -6.22 -0.87 -24.40
N ILE A 294 -5.97 0.32 -23.84
CA ILE A 294 -5.19 1.40 -24.51
C ILE A 294 -3.70 1.24 -24.23
N LYS A 295 -3.32 0.84 -23.00
CA LYS A 295 -1.94 0.56 -22.64
C LYS A 295 -1.85 -0.40 -21.46
N SER A 296 -1.08 -1.48 -21.60
CA SER A 296 -0.90 -2.47 -20.53
C SER A 296 -0.12 -1.88 -19.35
N PHE A 297 -0.34 -2.40 -18.13
CA PHE A 297 0.46 -1.98 -16.96
C PHE A 297 1.96 -2.12 -17.25
N ALA A 298 2.37 -3.24 -17.86
CA ALA A 298 3.71 -3.52 -18.34
C ALA A 298 4.30 -2.45 -19.28
N GLY A 299 3.48 -1.71 -20.03
CA GLY A 299 3.86 -0.55 -20.87
C GLY A 299 3.68 0.82 -20.20
N THR A 300 2.92 0.92 -19.10
CA THR A 300 2.86 2.10 -18.22
C THR A 300 3.90 2.09 -17.09
N LEU A 301 4.56 0.95 -16.87
CA LEU A 301 5.44 0.71 -15.72
C LEU A 301 6.53 1.77 -15.50
N PRO A 302 7.20 2.35 -16.52
CA PRO A 302 8.12 3.46 -16.31
C PRO A 302 7.47 4.68 -15.64
N LEU A 303 6.22 5.02 -15.99
CA LEU A 303 5.47 6.11 -15.35
C LEU A 303 5.09 5.75 -13.90
N ILE A 304 4.73 4.50 -13.64
CA ILE A 304 4.44 3.98 -12.30
C ILE A 304 5.67 4.09 -11.40
N GLN A 305 6.83 3.63 -11.88
CA GLN A 305 8.10 3.69 -11.17
C GLN A 305 8.55 5.14 -10.93
N ILE A 306 8.53 5.99 -11.97
CA ILE A 306 8.86 7.42 -11.86
C ILE A 306 7.96 8.11 -10.82
N SER A 307 6.63 7.93 -10.89
CA SER A 307 5.67 8.47 -9.91
C SER A 307 5.99 8.03 -8.47
N THR A 308 6.37 6.77 -8.29
CA THR A 308 6.61 6.16 -6.97
C THR A 308 7.94 6.62 -6.37
N VAL A 309 9.00 6.67 -7.18
CA VAL A 309 10.32 7.20 -6.79
C VAL A 309 10.23 8.69 -6.47
N PHE A 310 9.63 9.51 -7.34
CA PHE A 310 9.45 10.95 -7.06
C PHE A 310 8.56 11.21 -5.85
N GLY A 311 7.48 10.44 -5.65
CA GLY A 311 6.66 10.54 -4.45
C GLY A 311 7.44 10.20 -3.16
N THR A 312 8.31 9.20 -3.22
CA THR A 312 9.20 8.79 -2.12
C THR A 312 10.25 9.86 -1.82
N ILE A 313 10.90 10.41 -2.85
CA ILE A 313 11.86 11.52 -2.74
C ILE A 313 11.18 12.77 -2.15
N ILE A 314 9.96 13.10 -2.59
CA ILE A 314 9.21 14.27 -2.09
C ILE A 314 8.78 14.10 -0.63
N PHE A 315 8.35 12.90 -0.22
CA PHE A 315 8.12 12.56 1.19
C PHE A 315 9.39 12.79 2.03
N ALA A 316 10.51 12.22 1.57
CA ALA A 316 11.76 12.21 2.30
C ALA A 316 12.41 13.61 2.39
N PHE A 317 12.41 14.35 1.27
CA PHE A 317 12.81 15.76 1.24
C PHE A 317 11.97 16.60 2.21
N SER A 318 10.64 16.40 2.25
CA SER A 318 9.79 17.11 3.19
C SER A 318 10.11 16.77 4.66
N ALA A 319 10.45 15.52 4.98
CA ALA A 319 10.84 15.11 6.34
C ALA A 319 12.18 15.76 6.75
N ILE A 320 13.17 15.71 5.87
CA ILE A 320 14.51 16.27 6.08
C ILE A 320 14.44 17.81 6.19
N TRP A 321 13.70 18.47 5.29
CA TRP A 321 13.56 19.93 5.29
C TRP A 321 12.84 20.46 6.53
N GLU A 322 11.72 19.83 6.95
CA GLU A 322 11.03 20.20 8.18
C GLU A 322 11.89 19.98 9.43
N HIS A 323 12.72 18.92 9.44
CA HIS A 323 13.65 18.70 10.54
C HIS A 323 14.71 19.81 10.62
N PHE A 324 15.44 20.08 9.53
CA PHE A 324 16.58 21.01 9.58
C PHE A 324 16.16 22.48 9.52
N ARG A 325 15.25 22.87 8.61
CA ARG A 325 14.88 24.28 8.39
C ARG A 325 13.89 24.80 9.43
N HIS A 326 12.98 23.94 9.88
CA HIS A 326 11.86 24.29 10.76
C HIS A 326 11.93 23.66 12.16
N LYS A 327 12.98 22.89 12.47
CA LYS A 327 13.21 22.24 13.79
C LYS A 327 12.04 21.37 14.26
N ASN A 328 11.27 20.82 13.32
CA ASN A 328 10.07 20.04 13.59
C ASN A 328 10.45 18.71 14.27
N GLN A 329 10.11 18.59 15.56
CA GLN A 329 10.48 17.43 16.40
C GLN A 329 9.79 16.13 15.94
N VAL A 330 8.63 16.21 15.28
CA VAL A 330 7.99 15.03 14.68
C VAL A 330 8.76 14.61 13.43
N ALA A 331 9.13 15.57 12.57
CA ALA A 331 9.92 15.30 11.36
C ALA A 331 11.31 14.69 11.64
N LYS A 332 11.96 15.07 12.75
CA LYS A 332 13.25 14.50 13.20
C LYS A 332 13.28 12.97 13.18
N HIS A 333 12.21 12.34 13.67
CA HIS A 333 12.11 10.88 13.78
C HIS A 333 12.02 10.17 12.41
N PHE A 334 11.68 10.91 11.35
CA PHE A 334 11.56 10.37 9.98
C PHE A 334 12.78 10.65 9.11
N ALA A 335 13.65 11.62 9.46
CA ALA A 335 14.75 12.05 8.60
C ALA A 335 15.70 10.89 8.23
N LEU A 336 16.18 10.12 9.20
CA LEU A 336 17.07 8.97 8.97
C LEU A 336 16.37 7.80 8.23
N PRO A 337 15.18 7.31 8.65
CA PRO A 337 14.44 6.31 7.88
C PRO A 337 14.15 6.73 6.43
N SER A 338 13.91 8.02 6.20
CA SER A 338 13.65 8.56 4.86
C SER A 338 14.87 8.51 3.93
N LEU A 339 16.09 8.64 4.47
CA LEU A 339 17.33 8.46 3.69
C LEU A 339 17.48 7.01 3.22
N ILE A 340 17.23 6.04 4.12
CA ILE A 340 17.22 4.61 3.77
C ILE A 340 16.20 4.35 2.65
N LEU A 341 14.99 4.89 2.79
CA LEU A 341 13.91 4.70 1.80
C LEU A 341 14.23 5.33 0.43
N ILE A 342 14.86 6.52 0.37
CA ILE A 342 15.35 7.08 -0.90
C ILE A 342 16.36 6.13 -1.55
N LEU A 343 17.40 5.73 -0.81
CA LEU A 343 18.50 4.94 -1.35
C LEU A 343 17.98 3.64 -1.98
N VAL A 344 17.14 2.90 -1.26
CA VAL A 344 16.61 1.64 -1.80
C VAL A 344 15.63 1.84 -2.94
N ALA A 345 14.81 2.90 -2.94
CA ALA A 345 13.91 3.20 -4.06
C ALA A 345 14.68 3.58 -5.35
N ILE A 346 15.82 4.27 -5.22
CA ILE A 346 16.72 4.53 -6.35
C ILE A 346 17.40 3.24 -6.81
N PHE A 347 17.88 2.38 -5.89
CA PHE A 347 18.47 1.10 -6.26
C PHE A 347 17.48 0.18 -6.99
N GLU A 348 16.20 0.15 -6.63
CA GLU A 348 15.21 -0.68 -7.35
C GLU A 348 14.86 -0.12 -8.73
N TYR A 349 14.79 1.21 -8.86
CA TYR A 349 14.64 1.84 -10.18
C TYR A 349 15.83 1.51 -11.10
N LEU A 350 17.06 1.57 -10.57
CA LEU A 350 18.27 1.19 -11.29
C LEU A 350 18.30 -0.32 -11.60
N ASN A 351 17.92 -1.18 -10.65
CA ASN A 351 17.80 -2.62 -10.85
C ASN A 351 16.87 -2.95 -12.02
N TYR A 352 15.66 -2.40 -12.03
CA TYR A 352 14.71 -2.64 -13.11
C TYR A 352 15.18 -2.07 -14.45
N SER A 353 15.76 -0.86 -14.44
CA SER A 353 16.25 -0.19 -15.66
C SER A 353 17.44 -0.91 -16.29
N LEU A 354 18.36 -1.43 -15.48
CA LEU A 354 19.59 -2.11 -15.89
C LEU A 354 19.44 -3.64 -15.91
N ARG A 355 18.30 -4.18 -15.47
CA ARG A 355 17.96 -5.60 -15.34
C ARG A 355 18.97 -6.42 -14.51
N LEU A 356 19.40 -5.87 -13.37
CA LEU A 356 20.61 -6.34 -12.68
C LEU A 356 20.47 -7.67 -11.92
N THR A 357 19.38 -7.91 -11.17
CA THR A 357 18.94 -9.25 -10.66
C THR A 357 17.77 -9.15 -9.67
N ASN A 358 17.04 -10.25 -9.47
CA ASN A 358 16.05 -10.39 -8.38
C ASN A 358 16.61 -10.06 -6.98
N LEU A 359 17.92 -10.20 -6.78
CA LEU A 359 18.61 -9.92 -5.52
C LEU A 359 18.44 -8.46 -5.06
N LEU A 360 18.36 -7.50 -6.00
CA LEU A 360 18.20 -6.09 -5.67
C LEU A 360 16.77 -5.74 -5.21
N SER A 361 15.75 -6.44 -5.74
CA SER A 361 14.38 -6.32 -5.26
C SER A 361 14.23 -6.82 -3.80
N LEU A 362 15.01 -7.84 -3.40
CA LEU A 362 15.13 -8.25 -2.00
C LEU A 362 15.75 -7.15 -1.12
N PHE A 363 16.79 -6.46 -1.59
CA PHE A 363 17.36 -5.31 -0.87
C PHE A 363 16.35 -4.16 -0.71
N TYR A 364 15.56 -3.87 -1.76
CA TYR A 364 14.48 -2.88 -1.69
C TYR A 364 13.41 -3.24 -0.65
N LEU A 365 12.93 -4.47 -0.69
CA LEU A 365 11.90 -4.93 0.23
C LEU A 365 12.42 -4.98 1.68
N SER A 366 13.68 -5.37 1.88
CA SER A 366 14.34 -5.40 3.21
C SER A 366 14.56 -4.00 3.80
N GLY A 367 15.05 -3.04 2.99
CA GLY A 367 15.17 -1.64 3.43
C GLY A 367 13.81 -1.01 3.72
N THR A 368 12.79 -1.36 2.94
CA THR A 368 11.41 -0.93 3.18
C THR A 368 10.83 -1.57 4.44
N LEU A 369 11.21 -2.81 4.80
CA LEU A 369 10.86 -3.43 6.09
C LEU A 369 11.43 -2.67 7.27
N ILE A 370 12.70 -2.27 7.22
CA ILE A 370 13.32 -1.43 8.27
C ILE A 370 12.57 -0.09 8.40
N PHE A 371 12.25 0.55 7.27
CA PHE A 371 11.45 1.78 7.24
C PHE A 371 10.06 1.59 7.85
N VAL A 372 9.33 0.53 7.47
CA VAL A 372 7.98 0.21 7.98
C VAL A 372 8.01 -0.14 9.47
N PHE A 373 9.01 -0.88 9.95
CA PHE A 373 9.14 -1.16 11.37
C PHE A 373 9.30 0.12 12.20
N ILE A 374 10.17 1.05 11.76
CA ILE A 374 10.38 2.34 12.43
C ILE A 374 9.12 3.23 12.33
N LEU A 375 8.49 3.29 11.15
CA LEU A 375 7.24 4.03 10.92
C LEU A 375 6.10 3.52 11.81
N GLY A 376 6.02 2.21 12.04
CA GLY A 376 5.08 1.56 12.96
C GLY A 376 5.32 1.95 14.42
N MET A 377 6.58 1.90 14.89
CA MET A 377 6.94 2.38 16.23
C MET A 377 6.56 3.87 16.44
N ILE A 378 6.81 4.72 15.44
CA ILE A 378 6.46 6.15 15.50
C ILE A 378 4.93 6.34 15.45
N ALA A 379 4.18 5.51 14.72
CA ALA A 379 2.72 5.53 14.74
C ALA A 379 2.14 5.18 16.13
N VAL A 380 2.67 4.14 16.78
CA VAL A 380 2.29 3.75 18.15
C VAL A 380 2.65 4.84 19.17
N TRP A 381 3.83 5.45 19.07
CA TRP A 381 4.26 6.54 19.95
C TRP A 381 3.35 7.78 19.81
N ASN A 382 3.06 8.21 18.58
CA ASN A 382 2.14 9.31 18.32
C ASN A 382 0.72 8.99 18.80
N ALA A 383 0.25 7.74 18.65
CA ALA A 383 -1.06 7.32 19.16
C ALA A 383 -1.14 7.44 20.68
N ARG A 384 -0.14 6.92 21.41
CA ARG A 384 -0.05 7.03 22.88
C ARG A 384 -0.01 8.49 23.33
N LYS A 385 0.73 9.36 22.63
CA LYS A 385 0.78 10.81 22.92
C LYS A 385 -0.58 11.48 22.72
N LEU A 386 -1.25 11.25 21.58
CA LEU A 386 -2.56 11.84 21.27
C LEU A 386 -3.67 11.38 22.23
N VAL A 387 -3.58 10.17 22.79
CA VAL A 387 -4.51 9.69 23.82
C VAL A 387 -4.32 10.47 25.14
N LYS A 388 -3.07 10.66 25.59
CA LYS A 388 -2.78 11.46 26.80
C LYS A 388 -3.25 12.90 26.67
N GLU A 389 -2.92 13.56 25.55
CA GLU A 389 -3.35 14.94 25.26
C GLU A 389 -4.90 15.06 25.27
N ALA A 390 -5.61 14.04 24.77
CA ALA A 390 -7.07 14.00 24.79
C ALA A 390 -7.66 13.76 26.19
N GLU A 391 -7.02 12.94 27.03
CA GLU A 391 -7.41 12.76 28.43
C GLU A 391 -7.19 14.04 29.25
N GLU A 392 -6.02 14.66 29.12
CA GLU A 392 -5.67 15.92 29.79
C GLU A 392 -6.64 17.03 29.40
N SER A 393 -6.92 17.17 28.09
CA SER A 393 -7.94 18.11 27.58
C SER A 393 -9.34 17.81 28.14
N ARG A 394 -9.74 16.54 28.26
CA ARG A 394 -11.03 16.15 28.85
C ARG A 394 -11.11 16.42 30.35
N ARG A 395 -9.99 16.27 31.10
CA ARG A 395 -9.90 16.63 32.53
C ARG A 395 -10.01 18.15 32.70
N ALA A 396 -9.29 18.93 31.90
CA ALA A 396 -9.36 20.40 31.92
C ALA A 396 -10.76 20.91 31.55
N ALA A 397 -11.39 20.34 30.51
CA ALA A 397 -12.75 20.70 30.11
C ALA A 397 -13.79 20.38 31.20
N LYS A 398 -13.64 19.25 31.92
CA LYS A 398 -14.46 18.94 33.10
C LYS A 398 -14.29 19.99 34.22
N LYS A 399 -13.04 20.34 34.60
CA LYS A 399 -12.80 21.33 35.66
C LYS A 399 -13.34 22.72 35.28
N LEU A 400 -13.22 23.13 34.01
CA LEU A 400 -13.81 24.37 33.49
C LEU A 400 -15.35 24.34 33.48
N ALA A 401 -15.97 23.20 33.15
CA ALA A 401 -17.43 23.06 33.20
C ALA A 401 -17.96 23.19 34.64
N LEU A 402 -17.31 22.52 35.60
CA LEU A 402 -17.63 22.64 37.02
C LEU A 402 -17.47 24.10 37.52
N MET A 403 -16.35 24.76 37.17
CA MET A 403 -16.12 26.17 37.51
C MET A 403 -17.18 27.11 36.94
N ARG A 404 -17.67 26.86 35.71
CA ARG A 404 -18.77 27.63 35.13
C ARG A 404 -20.11 27.39 35.81
N GLN A 405 -20.39 26.15 36.21
CA GLN A 405 -21.59 25.83 36.99
C GLN A 405 -21.54 26.53 38.35
N MET A 406 -20.50 26.31 39.16
CA MET A 406 -20.34 26.98 40.46
C MET A 406 -20.40 28.52 40.34
N SER A 407 -19.82 29.09 39.27
CA SER A 407 -19.91 30.53 39.01
C SER A 407 -21.33 30.99 38.68
N HIS A 408 -22.15 30.18 38.00
CA HIS A 408 -23.55 30.51 37.72
C HIS A 408 -24.41 30.38 38.98
N ASP A 409 -24.24 29.25 39.68
CA ASP A 409 -24.97 28.88 40.89
C ASP A 409 -24.72 29.89 42.03
N MET A 410 -23.56 30.56 42.07
CA MET A 410 -23.33 31.72 42.96
C MET A 410 -23.75 33.07 42.37
N LEU A 411 -23.46 33.38 41.09
CA LEU A 411 -23.77 34.71 40.53
C LEU A 411 -25.27 35.01 40.44
N THR A 412 -26.10 34.01 40.18
CA THR A 412 -27.55 34.19 40.05
C THR A 412 -28.22 34.59 41.37
N PRO A 413 -28.02 33.89 42.51
CA PRO A 413 -28.49 34.37 43.80
C PRO A 413 -27.78 35.66 44.24
N LEU A 414 -26.47 35.86 43.99
CA LEU A 414 -25.81 37.14 44.31
C LEU A 414 -26.46 38.34 43.61
N THR A 415 -26.90 38.17 42.37
CA THR A 415 -27.62 39.21 41.61
C THR A 415 -29.00 39.44 42.21
N ARG A 416 -29.73 38.37 42.56
CA ARG A 416 -31.04 38.47 43.25
C ARG A 416 -30.92 39.18 44.61
N VAL A 417 -29.92 38.84 45.42
CA VAL A 417 -29.62 39.51 46.70
C VAL A 417 -29.42 41.02 46.49
N SER A 418 -28.57 41.39 45.54
CA SER A 418 -28.30 42.79 45.20
C SER A 418 -29.58 43.53 44.77
N THR A 419 -30.36 42.95 43.85
CA THR A 419 -31.63 43.53 43.39
C THR A 419 -32.66 43.63 44.52
N ASN A 420 -32.83 42.59 45.35
CA ASN A 420 -33.79 42.60 46.46
C ASN A 420 -33.43 43.64 47.51
N ILE A 421 -32.14 43.82 47.85
CA ILE A 421 -31.68 44.87 48.77
C ILE A 421 -31.93 46.26 48.19
N GLN A 422 -31.60 46.48 46.91
CA GLN A 422 -31.83 47.76 46.24
C GLN A 422 -33.32 48.10 46.15
N MET A 423 -34.17 47.11 45.85
CA MET A 423 -35.63 47.27 45.78
C MET A 423 -36.29 47.41 47.17
N ALA A 424 -35.72 46.82 48.23
CA ALA A 424 -36.16 47.04 49.61
C ALA A 424 -35.85 48.46 50.11
N ALA A 425 -34.76 49.08 49.63
CA ALA A 425 -34.42 50.46 49.93
C ALA A 425 -35.28 51.50 49.16
N LEU A 426 -35.98 51.09 48.11
CA LEU A 426 -36.84 51.96 47.28
C LEU A 426 -38.33 51.86 47.64
N GLU A 427 -38.81 50.68 48.06
CA GLU A 427 -40.23 50.44 48.36
C GLU A 427 -40.38 49.86 49.78
N PRO A 428 -40.47 50.71 50.83
CA PRO A 428 -40.41 50.27 52.22
C PRO A 428 -41.55 49.34 52.64
N GLU A 429 -42.72 49.41 51.97
CA GLU A 429 -43.89 48.57 52.25
C GLU A 429 -43.63 47.07 51.96
N THR A 430 -42.70 46.74 51.05
CA THR A 430 -42.34 45.35 50.70
C THR A 430 -40.94 44.94 51.18
N ALA A 431 -40.25 45.83 51.93
CA ALA A 431 -38.88 45.62 52.34
C ALA A 431 -38.67 44.35 53.18
N GLY A 432 -39.61 44.00 54.07
CA GLY A 432 -39.53 42.81 54.91
C GLY A 432 -39.47 41.50 54.11
N GLU A 433 -40.37 41.33 53.14
CA GLU A 433 -40.40 40.15 52.27
C GLU A 433 -39.16 40.07 51.36
N ARG A 434 -38.73 41.22 50.81
CA ARG A 434 -37.53 41.29 49.96
C ARG A 434 -36.25 40.98 50.72
N LEU A 435 -36.12 41.43 51.97
CA LEU A 435 -34.99 41.09 52.84
C LEU A 435 -35.00 39.61 53.24
N ALA A 436 -36.16 39.01 53.54
CA ALA A 436 -36.27 37.57 53.79
C ALA A 436 -35.92 36.72 52.55
N SER A 437 -36.34 37.16 51.37
CA SER A 437 -35.96 36.55 50.09
C SER A 437 -34.45 36.64 49.84
N ALA A 438 -33.84 37.82 50.04
CA ALA A 438 -32.40 38.00 49.97
C ALA A 438 -31.64 37.13 50.99
N GLN A 439 -32.12 37.02 52.23
CA GLN A 439 -31.51 36.17 53.26
C GLN A 439 -31.55 34.68 52.87
N THR A 440 -32.62 34.23 52.23
CA THR A 440 -32.73 32.87 51.68
C THR A 440 -31.69 32.62 50.58
N ASP A 441 -31.55 33.57 49.64
CA ASP A 441 -30.54 33.49 48.57
C ASP A 441 -29.10 33.51 49.13
N VAL A 442 -28.84 34.27 50.21
CA VAL A 442 -27.54 34.26 50.91
C VAL A 442 -27.24 32.90 51.55
N MET A 443 -28.22 32.23 52.16
CA MET A 443 -27.98 30.89 52.70
C MET A 443 -27.67 29.85 51.61
N SER A 444 -28.35 29.93 50.46
CA SER A 444 -28.07 29.05 49.30
C SER A 444 -26.64 29.24 48.76
N ILE A 445 -26.12 30.47 48.75
CA ILE A 445 -24.71 30.74 48.42
C ILE A 445 -23.77 30.11 49.46
N ALA A 446 -24.07 30.28 50.75
CA ALA A 446 -23.23 29.73 51.83
C ALA A 446 -23.17 28.19 51.81
N GLU A 447 -24.30 27.53 51.54
CA GLU A 447 -24.40 26.09 51.34
C GLU A 447 -23.56 25.63 50.13
N THR A 448 -23.70 26.32 48.99
CA THR A 448 -22.89 26.06 47.77
C THR A 448 -21.39 26.18 48.03
N VAL A 449 -20.95 27.19 48.79
CA VAL A 449 -19.53 27.37 49.16
C VAL A 449 -19.05 26.24 50.09
N ASN A 450 -19.87 25.85 51.07
CA ASN A 450 -19.52 24.80 52.02
C ASN A 450 -19.39 23.43 51.36
N ASP A 451 -20.29 23.09 50.43
CA ASP A 451 -20.21 21.86 49.64
C ASP A 451 -18.93 21.79 48.81
N VAL A 452 -18.54 22.90 48.16
CA VAL A 452 -17.27 22.99 47.40
C VAL A 452 -16.06 22.76 48.29
N LEU A 453 -15.99 23.42 49.46
CA LEU A 453 -14.91 23.22 50.43
C LEU A 453 -14.88 21.77 50.97
N SER A 454 -16.03 21.13 51.16
CA SER A 454 -16.09 19.72 51.54
C SER A 454 -15.60 18.77 50.44
N SER A 455 -15.71 19.19 49.17
CA SER A 455 -15.35 18.39 48.00
C SER A 455 -13.85 18.41 47.70
N GLU A 456 -13.17 19.56 47.85
CA GLU A 456 -11.71 19.65 47.66
C GLU A 456 -10.96 18.93 48.80
N ASN A 457 -11.41 19.05 50.06
CA ASN A 457 -10.85 18.30 51.18
C ASN A 457 -10.95 16.76 51.01
N LYS A 458 -11.92 16.25 50.23
CA LYS A 458 -12.03 14.82 49.88
C LYS A 458 -11.18 14.44 48.66
N ALA A 459 -10.73 15.41 47.87
CA ALA A 459 -9.91 15.20 46.68
C ALA A 459 -8.39 15.23 46.97
N GLU A 460 -7.96 15.84 48.07
CA GLU A 460 -6.56 15.80 48.54
C GLU A 460 -6.25 14.58 49.45
N ALA A 461 -7.28 13.80 49.82
CA ALA A 461 -7.17 12.61 50.67
C ALA A 461 -7.08 11.27 49.89
N LEU A 462 -6.83 11.31 48.57
CA LEU A 462 -6.84 10.18 47.63
C LEU A 462 -5.71 10.28 46.58
#